data_AF-Q52808-F1
#
_entry.id   AF-Q52808-F1
#
_cell.length_a   1.000
_cell.length_b   1.000
_cell.length_c   1.000
_cell.angle_alpha   90.00
_cell.angle_beta   90.00
_cell.angle_gamma   90.00
#
_symmetry.space_group_name_H-M   'P 1'
#
loop_
_entity.id
_entity.type
_entity.pdbx_description
1 polymer ?
#
loop_
_entity_poly.entity_id
_entity_poly.type
_entity_poly.pdbx_seq_one_letter_code
_entity_poly.pdbx_strand_id
1 'polypeptide(L)'
;LASVKRQMKKERDVSDTSVDKWRVFRDVGDARTRLGLQDRALAVLNALLSFFPATELSSEKNLIVFPSNAQLSARANGIAGTTLRKCLWMLVEAGIIIRKDSPNGKRYARKGDQGDIEDAYGFSLAPLLARASEFAALAQDVAAEQRRFRVMKDRLTIVRRDVRKLITVGMEEKLAGEWAAAEACFVGIVGRFARRPTLQDIATSLDEMTLLHEDVSRLLETQEEMIKSDGNDIVFRC
;
A
#
# COMPACT_ATOMS: atom_id res chain seq x y z
N LEU A 1 -16.02 28.45 -30.44
CA LEU A 1 -16.34 27.18 -29.74
C LEU A 1 -15.78 25.91 -30.40
N ALA A 2 -14.91 26.00 -31.42
CA ALA A 2 -14.32 24.83 -32.09
C ALA A 2 -12.95 24.39 -31.55
N SER A 3 -12.22 25.24 -30.82
CA SER A 3 -10.85 24.91 -30.34
C SER A 3 -10.80 24.09 -29.05
N VAL A 4 -11.84 24.12 -28.21
CA VAL A 4 -11.85 23.40 -26.92
C VAL A 4 -12.15 21.90 -27.11
N LYS A 5 -12.91 21.53 -28.16
CA LYS A 5 -13.22 20.13 -28.48
C LYS A 5 -12.03 19.35 -29.06
N ARG A 6 -10.98 20.04 -29.53
CA ARG A 6 -9.76 19.40 -30.05
C ARG A 6 -8.77 19.03 -28.94
N GLN A 7 -8.88 19.63 -27.76
CA GLN A 7 -8.06 19.30 -26.58
C GLN A 7 -8.61 18.08 -25.84
N MET A 8 -9.93 17.97 -25.66
CA MET A 8 -10.52 16.83 -24.92
C MET A 8 -10.54 15.51 -25.70
N LYS A 9 -10.29 15.52 -27.01
CA LYS A 9 -10.11 14.30 -27.82
C LYS A 9 -8.64 13.86 -27.93
N LYS A 10 -7.69 14.69 -27.47
CA LYS A 10 -6.25 14.37 -27.49
C LYS A 10 -5.74 13.75 -26.18
N GLU A 11 -6.57 13.72 -25.13
CA GLU A 11 -6.21 13.13 -23.83
C GLU A 11 -6.51 11.63 -23.71
N ARG A 12 -7.15 11.01 -24.72
CA ARG A 12 -7.41 9.55 -24.72
C ARG A 12 -6.55 8.75 -25.70
N ASP A 13 -5.55 9.37 -26.35
CA ASP A 13 -4.84 8.74 -27.48
C ASP A 13 -3.33 9.04 -27.55
N VAL A 14 -2.69 9.49 -26.45
CA VAL A 14 -1.27 9.94 -26.48
C VAL A 14 -0.39 9.39 -25.33
N SER A 15 -0.78 8.34 -24.62
CA SER A 15 0.06 7.80 -23.53
C SER A 15 0.60 6.37 -23.71
N ASP A 16 0.39 5.71 -24.85
CA ASP A 16 0.57 4.24 -24.93
C ASP A 16 1.63 3.74 -25.93
N THR A 17 2.38 4.62 -26.58
CA THR A 17 3.46 4.15 -27.46
C THR A 17 4.66 3.69 -26.65
N SER A 18 4.93 4.28 -25.48
CA SER A 18 6.03 3.84 -24.63
C SER A 18 5.89 4.16 -23.14
N VAL A 19 6.36 3.25 -22.30
CA VAL A 19 6.38 3.40 -20.83
C VAL A 19 7.72 2.91 -20.26
N ASP A 20 8.24 3.60 -19.25
CA ASP A 20 9.41 3.17 -18.48
C ASP A 20 9.12 1.85 -17.74
N LYS A 21 9.92 0.81 -17.99
CA LYS A 21 9.72 -0.52 -17.42
C LYS A 21 9.84 -0.56 -15.90
N TRP A 22 10.66 0.30 -15.32
CA TRP A 22 10.86 0.39 -13.87
C TRP A 22 9.74 1.13 -13.18
N ARG A 23 9.09 2.07 -13.88
CA ARG A 23 7.84 2.66 -13.40
C ARG A 23 6.76 1.59 -13.29
N VAL A 24 6.50 0.84 -14.36
CA VAL A 24 5.48 -0.23 -14.35
C VAL A 24 5.83 -1.30 -13.31
N PHE A 25 7.11 -1.66 -13.18
CA PHE A 25 7.55 -2.59 -12.14
C PHE A 25 7.20 -2.13 -10.72
N ARG A 26 7.42 -0.84 -10.41
CA ARG A 26 7.04 -0.27 -9.11
C ARG A 26 5.53 -0.30 -8.91
N ASP A 27 4.76 0.07 -9.92
CA ASP A 27 3.29 0.05 -9.84
C ASP A 27 2.76 -1.37 -9.59
N VAL A 28 3.31 -2.38 -10.29
CA VAL A 28 3.01 -3.81 -10.05
C VAL A 28 3.45 -4.25 -8.65
N GLY A 29 4.59 -3.75 -8.16
CA GLY A 29 5.10 -4.03 -6.81
C GLY A 29 4.20 -3.46 -5.72
N ASP A 30 3.76 -2.22 -5.87
CA ASP A 30 2.86 -1.53 -4.94
C ASP A 30 1.47 -2.20 -4.93
N ALA A 31 1.01 -2.66 -6.09
CA ALA A 31 -0.26 -3.38 -6.26
C ALA A 31 -0.17 -4.90 -6.00
N ARG A 32 0.99 -5.44 -5.59
CA ARG A 32 1.25 -6.90 -5.56
C ARG A 32 0.17 -7.72 -4.85
N THR A 33 -0.34 -7.22 -3.71
CA THR A 33 -1.36 -7.94 -2.92
C THR A 33 -2.69 -8.02 -3.67
N ARG A 34 -3.05 -6.96 -4.41
CA ARG A 34 -4.27 -6.93 -5.24
C ARG A 34 -4.13 -7.82 -6.49
N LEU A 35 -2.91 -7.94 -7.00
CA LEU A 35 -2.56 -8.79 -8.14
C LEU A 35 -2.31 -10.26 -7.76
N GLY A 36 -2.41 -10.64 -6.49
CA GLY A 36 -2.14 -12.00 -6.02
C GLY A 36 -0.66 -12.42 -6.14
N LEU A 37 0.25 -11.45 -6.26
CA LEU A 37 1.68 -11.69 -6.46
C LEU A 37 2.44 -11.77 -5.14
N GLN A 38 3.42 -12.67 -5.11
CA GLN A 38 4.36 -12.81 -4.00
C GLN A 38 5.67 -12.07 -4.29
N ASP A 39 6.43 -11.73 -3.26
CA ASP A 39 7.72 -11.02 -3.39
C ASP A 39 8.72 -11.76 -4.29
N ARG A 40 8.71 -13.10 -4.24
CA ARG A 40 9.54 -13.93 -5.12
C ARG A 40 9.13 -13.81 -6.60
N ALA A 41 7.85 -13.59 -6.89
CA ALA A 41 7.38 -13.33 -8.26
C ALA A 41 7.89 -11.98 -8.77
N LEU A 42 7.89 -10.95 -7.91
CA LEU A 42 8.46 -9.64 -8.25
C LEU A 42 9.97 -9.72 -8.50
N ALA A 43 10.70 -10.53 -7.73
CA ALA A 43 12.13 -10.75 -7.98
C ALA A 43 12.39 -11.38 -9.37
N VAL A 44 11.54 -12.33 -9.78
CA VAL A 44 11.60 -12.92 -11.12
C VAL A 44 11.21 -11.91 -12.20
N LEU A 45 10.19 -11.09 -11.97
CA LEU A 45 9.80 -10.02 -12.90
C LEU A 45 10.94 -8.99 -13.07
N ASN A 46 11.58 -8.57 -11.99
CA ASN A 46 12.76 -7.70 -12.00
C ASN A 46 13.89 -8.31 -12.84
N ALA A 47 14.16 -9.60 -12.65
CA ALA A 47 15.12 -10.33 -13.46
C ALA A 47 14.73 -10.34 -14.96
N LEU A 48 13.47 -10.63 -15.31
CA LEU A 48 12.99 -10.57 -16.70
C LEU A 48 13.21 -9.18 -17.33
N LEU A 49 12.84 -8.10 -16.63
CA LEU A 49 13.00 -6.72 -17.09
C LEU A 49 14.47 -6.33 -17.30
N SER A 50 15.38 -6.92 -16.52
CA SER A 50 16.83 -6.70 -16.67
C SER A 50 17.43 -7.32 -17.93
N PHE A 51 16.75 -8.30 -18.56
CA PHE A 51 17.17 -8.85 -19.86
C PHE A 51 16.67 -8.02 -21.04
N PHE A 52 15.73 -7.11 -20.83
CA PHE A 52 15.29 -6.17 -21.86
C PHE A 52 16.26 -4.97 -21.88
N PRO A 53 16.98 -4.71 -22.99
CA PRO A 53 18.07 -3.74 -23.01
C PRO A 53 17.60 -2.28 -22.89
N ALA A 54 16.41 -1.96 -23.42
CA ALA A 54 15.87 -0.61 -23.31
C ALA A 54 15.21 -0.37 -21.94
N THR A 55 15.23 0.88 -21.49
CA THR A 55 14.46 1.32 -20.30
C THR A 55 12.98 1.44 -20.62
N GLU A 56 12.68 1.85 -21.85
CA GLU A 56 11.33 2.10 -22.35
C GLU A 56 10.78 0.88 -23.10
N LEU A 57 9.66 0.34 -22.60
CA LEU A 57 8.81 -0.61 -23.30
C LEU A 57 8.01 0.16 -24.34
N SER A 58 8.09 -0.22 -25.60
CA SER A 58 7.33 0.43 -26.68
C SER A 58 6.72 -0.61 -27.61
N SER A 59 5.56 -0.30 -28.19
CA SER A 59 4.89 -1.16 -29.17
C SER A 59 5.71 -1.35 -30.45
N GLU A 60 6.65 -0.46 -30.73
CA GLU A 60 7.57 -0.53 -31.87
C GLU A 60 8.73 -1.53 -31.63
N LYS A 61 8.98 -1.91 -30.37
CA LYS A 61 10.06 -2.82 -30.00
C LYS A 61 9.53 -4.24 -29.82
N ASN A 62 10.37 -5.23 -30.13
CA ASN A 62 10.06 -6.62 -29.80
C ASN A 62 10.16 -6.83 -28.28
N LEU A 63 9.01 -6.80 -27.59
CA LEU A 63 8.91 -6.96 -26.13
C LEU A 63 9.07 -8.41 -25.67
N ILE A 64 9.89 -9.22 -26.34
CA ILE A 64 10.13 -10.62 -26.00
C ILE A 64 11.56 -10.79 -25.51
N VAL A 65 11.73 -11.41 -24.34
CA VAL A 65 13.03 -11.78 -23.77
C VAL A 65 13.19 -13.30 -23.75
N PHE A 66 14.42 -13.78 -23.92
CA PHE A 66 14.76 -15.20 -23.98
C PHE A 66 15.86 -15.58 -22.97
N PRO A 67 15.66 -15.38 -21.67
CA PRO A 67 16.65 -15.79 -20.67
C PRO A 67 16.64 -17.32 -20.48
N SER A 68 17.80 -17.91 -20.20
CA SER A 68 17.84 -19.28 -19.69
C SER A 68 17.36 -19.32 -18.22
N ASN A 69 16.83 -20.46 -17.77
CA ASN A 69 16.41 -20.61 -16.37
C ASN A 69 17.56 -20.37 -15.39
N ALA A 70 18.79 -20.74 -15.75
CA ALA A 70 19.99 -20.50 -14.94
C ALA A 70 20.28 -19.00 -14.81
N GLN A 71 20.21 -18.25 -15.92
CA GLN A 71 20.39 -16.79 -15.92
C GLN A 71 19.31 -16.08 -15.11
N LEU A 72 18.05 -16.53 -15.24
CA LEU A 72 16.92 -15.96 -14.52
C LEU A 72 17.03 -16.23 -13.02
N SER A 73 17.40 -17.45 -12.64
CA SER A 73 17.68 -17.83 -11.25
C SER A 73 18.81 -16.99 -10.65
N ALA A 74 19.93 -16.84 -11.36
CA ALA A 74 21.08 -16.07 -10.90
C ALA A 74 20.72 -14.59 -10.61
N ARG A 75 19.93 -13.96 -11.48
CA ARG A 75 19.48 -12.56 -11.28
C ARG A 75 18.34 -12.42 -10.28
N ALA A 76 17.57 -13.48 -10.04
CA ALA A 76 16.48 -13.48 -9.07
C ALA A 76 16.93 -13.99 -7.69
N ASN A 77 18.16 -13.67 -7.25
CA ASN A 77 18.74 -14.08 -5.96
C ASN A 77 18.90 -15.60 -5.78
N GLY A 78 19.23 -16.33 -6.84
CA GLY A 78 19.51 -17.76 -6.76
C GLY A 78 18.29 -18.64 -6.49
N ILE A 79 17.10 -18.22 -6.93
CA ILE A 79 15.87 -18.99 -6.73
C ILE A 79 15.99 -20.37 -7.41
N ALA A 80 15.74 -21.45 -6.66
CA ALA A 80 15.72 -22.81 -7.19
C ALA A 80 14.70 -22.97 -8.34
N GLY A 81 15.01 -23.83 -9.32
CA GLY A 81 14.23 -23.99 -10.55
C GLY A 81 12.74 -24.34 -10.34
N THR A 82 12.39 -25.09 -9.30
CA THR A 82 10.99 -25.40 -8.93
C THR A 82 10.22 -24.13 -8.53
N THR A 83 10.80 -23.33 -7.65
CA THR A 83 10.26 -22.05 -7.20
C THR A 83 10.21 -21.04 -8.35
N LEU A 84 11.21 -21.05 -9.24
CA LEU A 84 11.25 -20.20 -10.43
C LEU A 84 10.05 -20.47 -11.34
N ARG A 85 9.79 -21.74 -11.67
CA ARG A 85 8.62 -22.14 -12.47
C ARG A 85 7.30 -21.71 -11.84
N LYS A 86 7.17 -21.88 -10.51
CA LYS A 86 5.97 -21.43 -9.78
C LYS A 86 5.80 -19.91 -9.86
N CYS A 87 6.88 -19.15 -9.73
CA CYS A 87 6.85 -17.68 -9.85
C CYS A 87 6.49 -17.22 -11.26
N LEU A 88 7.06 -17.86 -12.29
CA LEU A 88 6.71 -17.60 -13.68
C LEU A 88 5.24 -17.91 -13.96
N TRP A 89 4.73 -19.02 -13.43
CA TRP A 89 3.31 -19.35 -13.53
C TRP A 89 2.44 -18.26 -12.88
N MET A 90 2.75 -17.81 -11.66
CA MET A 90 2.00 -16.73 -11.00
C MET A 90 1.99 -15.43 -11.81
N LEU A 91 3.11 -15.08 -12.45
CA LEU A 91 3.19 -13.89 -13.32
C LEU A 91 2.34 -14.04 -14.60
N VAL A 92 2.25 -15.27 -15.13
CA VAL A 92 1.39 -15.57 -16.29
C VAL A 92 -0.09 -15.52 -15.91
N GLU A 93 -0.48 -16.15 -14.80
CA GLU A 93 -1.87 -16.15 -14.31
C GLU A 93 -2.36 -14.74 -13.95
N ALA A 94 -1.49 -13.91 -13.36
CA ALA A 94 -1.80 -12.50 -13.10
C ALA A 94 -1.82 -11.63 -14.39
N GLY A 95 -1.49 -12.22 -15.55
CA GLY A 95 -1.46 -11.53 -16.84
C GLY A 95 -0.37 -10.45 -16.93
N ILE A 96 0.70 -10.60 -16.16
CA ILE A 96 1.85 -9.66 -16.13
C ILE A 96 2.81 -9.96 -17.28
N ILE A 97 2.97 -11.25 -17.60
CA ILE A 97 3.78 -11.72 -18.72
C ILE A 97 3.01 -12.78 -19.50
N ILE A 98 3.35 -12.96 -20.78
CA ILE A 98 2.85 -14.08 -21.58
C ILE A 98 4.03 -15.01 -21.87
N ARG A 99 3.85 -16.28 -21.56
CA ARG A 99 4.79 -17.32 -21.99
C ARG A 99 4.60 -17.57 -23.48
N LYS A 100 5.67 -17.39 -24.26
CA LYS A 100 5.74 -17.83 -25.64
C LYS A 100 6.61 -19.07 -25.70
N ASP A 101 6.01 -20.18 -26.05
CA ASP A 101 6.77 -21.36 -26.40
C ASP A 101 7.63 -21.05 -27.64
N SER A 102 8.84 -21.60 -27.67
CA SER A 102 9.79 -21.36 -28.75
C SER A 102 9.13 -21.61 -30.11
N PRO A 103 9.39 -20.79 -31.15
CA PRO A 103 8.81 -20.96 -32.49
C PRO A 103 9.13 -22.31 -33.14
N ASN A 104 10.05 -23.08 -32.57
CA ASN A 104 10.49 -24.34 -33.11
C ASN A 104 10.27 -25.44 -32.07
N GLY A 105 9.08 -26.06 -32.07
CA GLY A 105 8.76 -27.26 -31.28
C GLY A 105 9.61 -28.50 -31.63
N LYS A 106 10.80 -28.33 -32.22
CA LYS A 106 11.74 -29.38 -32.58
C LYS A 106 13.17 -28.87 -32.38
N ARG A 107 13.92 -29.58 -31.50
CA ARG A 107 15.41 -29.58 -31.36
C ARG A 107 16.08 -28.44 -30.57
N TYR A 108 15.78 -28.29 -29.27
CA TYR A 108 16.74 -27.71 -28.31
C TYR A 108 16.80 -28.49 -26.99
N ALA A 109 16.95 -29.81 -27.11
CA ALA A 109 17.63 -30.61 -26.09
C ALA A 109 18.99 -31.01 -26.67
N ARG A 110 19.84 -30.02 -27.00
CA ARG A 110 21.26 -30.35 -27.21
C ARG A 110 21.83 -30.52 -25.81
N LYS A 111 21.99 -31.77 -25.38
CA LYS A 111 22.84 -32.16 -24.26
C LYS A 111 24.18 -31.42 -24.43
N GLY A 112 24.36 -30.34 -23.68
CA GLY A 112 25.69 -29.83 -23.38
C GLY A 112 26.36 -30.85 -22.47
N ASP A 113 27.68 -30.92 -22.52
CA ASP A 113 28.55 -31.89 -21.84
C ASP A 113 28.47 -31.88 -20.30
N GLN A 114 27.52 -31.13 -19.73
CA GLN A 114 27.22 -31.04 -18.29
C GLN A 114 25.74 -31.28 -17.94
N GLY A 115 24.96 -31.96 -18.78
CA GLY A 115 23.70 -32.60 -18.36
C GLY A 115 22.52 -31.69 -17.99
N ASP A 116 22.70 -30.38 -17.87
CA ASP A 116 21.60 -29.45 -17.61
C ASP A 116 20.92 -29.03 -18.92
N ILE A 117 19.70 -29.51 -19.10
CA ILE A 117 18.81 -29.06 -20.18
C ILE A 117 18.39 -27.63 -19.83
N GLU A 118 19.06 -26.64 -20.44
CA GLU A 118 18.65 -25.25 -20.36
C GLU A 118 17.39 -25.03 -21.21
N ASP A 119 16.22 -25.13 -20.58
CA ASP A 119 14.99 -24.68 -21.23
C ASP A 119 15.07 -23.17 -21.46
N ALA A 120 15.24 -22.75 -22.72
CA ALA A 120 15.08 -21.37 -23.13
C ALA A 120 13.60 -21.08 -23.43
N TYR A 121 12.97 -20.22 -22.63
CA TYR A 121 11.58 -19.81 -22.82
C TYR A 121 11.53 -18.35 -23.28
N GLY A 122 10.67 -18.07 -24.26
CA GLY A 122 10.33 -16.70 -24.61
C GLY A 122 9.30 -16.15 -23.63
N PHE A 123 9.54 -14.96 -23.08
CA PHE A 123 8.55 -14.24 -22.28
C PHE A 123 8.23 -12.91 -22.94
N SER A 124 6.95 -12.68 -23.21
CA SER A 124 6.47 -11.40 -23.71
C SER A 124 6.11 -10.47 -22.55
N LEU A 125 6.71 -9.29 -22.55
CA LEU A 125 6.46 -8.16 -21.67
C LEU A 125 5.37 -7.23 -22.21
N ALA A 126 4.74 -7.57 -23.33
CA ALA A 126 3.66 -6.78 -23.93
C ALA A 126 2.51 -6.44 -22.94
N PRO A 127 2.09 -7.34 -22.02
CA PRO A 127 1.05 -6.98 -21.05
C PRO A 127 1.45 -5.83 -20.13
N LEU A 128 2.74 -5.66 -19.81
CA LEU A 128 3.22 -4.54 -18.98
C LEU A 128 3.01 -3.19 -19.66
N LEU A 129 3.16 -3.14 -20.98
CA LEU A 129 2.87 -1.93 -21.75
C LEU A 129 1.35 -1.71 -21.84
N ALA A 130 0.61 -2.73 -22.29
CA ALA A 130 -0.83 -2.63 -22.55
C ALA A 130 -1.67 -2.34 -21.30
N ARG A 131 -1.20 -2.75 -20.11
CA ARG A 131 -1.90 -2.57 -18.83
C ARG A 131 -1.19 -1.59 -17.90
N ALA A 132 -0.25 -0.79 -18.41
CA ALA A 132 0.53 0.15 -17.58
C ALA A 132 -0.38 1.10 -16.79
N SER A 133 -1.42 1.64 -17.42
CA SER A 133 -2.39 2.53 -16.79
C SER A 133 -3.23 1.83 -15.71
N GLU A 134 -3.61 0.57 -15.93
CA GLU A 134 -4.31 -0.26 -14.94
C GLU A 134 -3.46 -0.49 -13.69
N PHE A 135 -2.18 -0.87 -13.86
CA PHE A 135 -1.27 -1.07 -12.74
C PHE A 135 -1.03 0.23 -11.97
N ALA A 136 -0.86 1.36 -12.66
CA ALA A 136 -0.70 2.65 -12.02
C ALA A 136 -1.93 3.04 -11.19
N ALA A 137 -3.15 2.81 -11.70
CA ALA A 137 -4.38 3.05 -10.97
C ALA A 137 -4.49 2.17 -9.71
N LEU A 138 -4.20 0.86 -9.83
CA LEU A 138 -4.18 -0.06 -8.69
C LEU A 138 -3.14 0.35 -7.63
N ALA A 139 -1.94 0.76 -8.05
CA ALA A 139 -0.90 1.23 -7.15
C ALA A 139 -1.35 2.49 -6.40
N GLN A 140 -1.98 3.43 -7.10
CA GLN A 140 -2.52 4.65 -6.50
C GLN A 140 -3.62 4.35 -5.47
N ASP A 141 -4.53 3.42 -5.77
CA ASP A 141 -5.59 3.01 -4.84
C ASP A 141 -5.03 2.38 -3.57
N VAL A 142 -4.05 1.48 -3.71
CA VAL A 142 -3.36 0.87 -2.57
C VAL A 142 -2.63 1.93 -1.74
N ALA A 143 -1.93 2.86 -2.38
CA ALA A 143 -1.24 3.94 -1.68
C ALA A 143 -2.22 4.88 -0.95
N ALA A 144 -3.38 5.16 -1.55
CA ALA A 144 -4.44 5.96 -0.92
C ALA A 144 -5.05 5.26 0.30
N GLU A 145 -5.32 3.96 0.20
CA GLU A 145 -5.82 3.14 1.32
C GLU A 145 -4.84 3.13 2.49
N GLN A 146 -3.55 2.87 2.22
CA GLN A 146 -2.52 2.90 3.24
C GLN A 146 -2.35 4.28 3.88
N ARG A 147 -2.49 5.35 3.09
CA ARG A 147 -2.43 6.73 3.60
C ARG A 147 -3.59 7.00 4.54
N ARG A 148 -4.83 6.63 4.17
CA ARG A 148 -6.01 6.77 5.04
C ARG A 148 -5.82 6.02 6.35
N PHE A 149 -5.33 4.78 6.28
CA PHE A 149 -5.02 3.97 7.46
C PHE A 149 -4.01 4.66 8.38
N ARG A 150 -2.90 5.19 7.83
CA ARG A 150 -1.88 5.91 8.60
C ARG A 150 -2.46 7.15 9.28
N VAL A 151 -3.16 8.00 8.52
CA VAL A 151 -3.75 9.25 9.05
C VAL A 151 -4.74 8.96 10.19
N MET A 152 -5.62 7.98 10.04
CA MET A 152 -6.57 7.64 11.10
C MET A 152 -5.87 7.07 12.34
N LYS A 153 -4.86 6.21 12.15
CA LYS A 153 -4.06 5.66 13.24
C LYS A 153 -3.28 6.74 14.00
N ASP A 154 -2.71 7.70 13.28
CA ASP A 154 -1.99 8.82 13.87
C ASP A 154 -2.95 9.70 14.68
N ARG A 155 -4.13 10.00 14.14
CA ARG A 155 -5.19 10.74 14.85
C ARG A 155 -5.62 10.01 16.13
N LEU A 156 -5.87 8.70 16.07
CA LEU A 156 -6.18 7.89 17.26
C LEU A 156 -5.06 7.96 18.30
N THR A 157 -3.81 7.92 17.85
CA THR A 157 -2.65 8.01 18.74
C THR A 157 -2.59 9.36 19.47
N ILE A 158 -2.88 10.46 18.76
CA ILE A 158 -2.92 11.82 19.31
C ILE A 158 -4.05 11.94 20.33
N VAL A 159 -5.31 11.69 19.91
CA VAL A 159 -6.48 11.87 20.79
C VAL A 159 -6.35 10.98 22.04
N ARG A 160 -5.88 9.73 21.90
CA ARG A 160 -5.64 8.87 23.05
C ARG A 160 -4.63 9.45 24.04
N ARG A 161 -3.56 10.07 23.54
CA ARG A 161 -2.55 10.71 24.41
C ARG A 161 -3.16 11.92 25.12
N ASP A 162 -3.95 12.71 24.41
CA ASP A 162 -4.59 13.90 24.96
C ASP A 162 -5.61 13.53 26.04
N VAL A 163 -6.52 12.58 25.76
CA VAL A 163 -7.46 12.05 26.76
C VAL A 163 -6.75 11.57 28.02
N ARG A 164 -5.70 10.76 27.85
CA ARG A 164 -4.89 10.27 28.98
C ARG A 164 -4.33 11.43 29.80
N LYS A 165 -3.78 12.45 29.14
CA LYS A 165 -3.24 13.63 29.82
C LYS A 165 -4.32 14.38 30.59
N LEU A 166 -5.48 14.63 29.99
CA LEU A 166 -6.58 15.35 30.63
C LEU A 166 -7.11 14.59 31.86
N ILE A 167 -7.29 13.28 31.76
CA ILE A 167 -7.70 12.44 32.89
C ILE A 167 -6.66 12.50 34.02
N THR A 168 -5.37 12.38 33.69
CA THR A 168 -4.29 12.49 34.69
C THR A 168 -4.34 13.82 35.43
N VAL A 169 -4.48 14.95 34.71
CA VAL A 169 -4.61 16.28 35.32
C VAL A 169 -5.82 16.35 36.25
N GLY A 170 -7.00 15.95 35.77
CA GLY A 170 -8.22 15.99 36.58
C GLY A 170 -8.14 15.16 37.87
N MET A 171 -7.47 14.01 37.81
CA MET A 171 -7.26 13.15 38.98
C MET A 171 -6.20 13.70 39.94
N GLU A 172 -5.07 14.19 39.43
CA GLU A 172 -3.95 14.71 40.25
C GLU A 172 -4.33 16.00 40.96
N GLU A 173 -5.02 16.91 40.27
CA GLU A 173 -5.51 18.17 40.82
C GLU A 173 -6.80 18.01 41.65
N LYS A 174 -7.33 16.78 41.74
CA LYS A 174 -8.57 16.43 42.47
C LYS A 174 -9.75 17.33 42.07
N LEU A 175 -9.87 17.61 40.77
CA LEU A 175 -10.95 18.42 40.24
C LEU A 175 -12.30 17.73 40.48
N ALA A 176 -13.36 18.51 40.67
CA ALA A 176 -14.70 17.93 40.81
C ALA A 176 -15.16 17.31 39.46
N GLY A 177 -15.86 16.18 39.54
CA GLY A 177 -16.31 15.41 38.38
C GLY A 177 -16.05 13.91 38.49
N GLU A 178 -16.66 13.13 37.59
CA GLU A 178 -16.57 11.67 37.58
C GLU A 178 -15.29 11.16 36.88
N TRP A 179 -14.12 11.65 37.30
CA TRP A 179 -12.82 11.31 36.72
C TRP A 179 -12.50 9.81 36.74
N ALA A 180 -12.95 9.09 37.77
CA ALA A 180 -12.81 7.65 37.87
C ALA A 180 -13.63 6.90 36.79
N ALA A 181 -14.80 7.41 36.42
CA ALA A 181 -15.62 6.84 35.35
C ALA A 181 -14.97 7.08 33.98
N ALA A 182 -14.42 8.27 33.76
CA ALA A 182 -13.65 8.58 32.56
C ALA A 182 -12.41 7.67 32.39
N GLU A 183 -11.67 7.42 33.48
CA GLU A 183 -10.52 6.50 33.48
C GLU A 183 -10.95 5.05 33.16
N ALA A 184 -12.04 4.57 33.76
CA ALA A 184 -12.57 3.25 33.48
C ALA A 184 -12.99 3.10 32.01
N CYS A 185 -13.63 4.13 31.45
CA CYS A 185 -14.00 4.17 30.03
C CYS A 185 -12.76 4.13 29.12
N PHE A 186 -11.74 4.95 29.42
CA PHE A 186 -10.48 4.95 28.68
C PHE A 186 -9.83 3.56 28.65
N VAL A 187 -9.69 2.92 29.81
CA VAL A 187 -9.08 1.59 29.94
C VAL A 187 -9.90 0.56 29.15
N GLY A 188 -11.22 0.65 29.20
CA GLY A 188 -12.13 -0.19 28.42
C GLY A 188 -11.91 -0.07 26.91
N ILE A 189 -11.81 1.16 26.38
CA ILE A 189 -11.56 1.41 24.95
C ILE A 189 -10.20 0.85 24.53
N VAL A 190 -9.13 1.20 25.25
CA VAL A 190 -7.76 0.76 24.91
C VAL A 190 -7.62 -0.77 25.02
N GLY A 191 -8.30 -1.40 25.98
CA GLY A 191 -8.31 -2.85 26.14
C GLY A 191 -8.90 -3.62 24.96
N ARG A 192 -9.73 -2.98 24.13
CA ARG A 192 -10.34 -3.58 22.93
C ARG A 192 -9.48 -3.45 21.66
N PHE A 193 -8.33 -2.78 21.71
CA PHE A 193 -7.53 -2.56 20.51
C PHE A 193 -6.97 -3.87 19.94
N ALA A 194 -7.30 -4.14 18.67
CA ALA A 194 -6.82 -5.32 17.98
C ALA A 194 -5.30 -5.25 17.73
N ARG A 195 -4.62 -6.41 17.80
CA ARG A 195 -3.18 -6.52 17.48
C ARG A 195 -2.87 -6.24 16.00
N ARG A 196 -3.82 -6.53 15.11
CA ARG A 196 -3.75 -6.27 13.68
C ARG A 196 -5.06 -5.59 13.26
N PRO A 197 -5.20 -4.29 13.55
CA PRO A 197 -6.46 -3.60 13.31
C PRO A 197 -6.69 -3.39 11.82
N THR A 198 -7.94 -3.56 11.41
CA THR A 198 -8.45 -3.11 10.11
C THR A 198 -8.70 -1.60 10.15
N LEU A 199 -8.98 -1.00 8.99
CA LEU A 199 -9.37 0.41 8.91
C LEU A 199 -10.65 0.66 9.73
N GLN A 200 -11.60 -0.27 9.69
CA GLN A 200 -12.84 -0.17 10.45
C GLN A 200 -12.59 -0.22 11.96
N ASP A 201 -11.68 -1.09 12.43
CA ASP A 201 -11.34 -1.17 13.85
C ASP A 201 -10.74 0.14 14.36
N ILE A 202 -9.89 0.79 13.55
CA ILE A 202 -9.32 2.11 13.90
C ILE A 202 -10.40 3.19 13.90
N ALA A 203 -11.30 3.18 12.91
CA ALA A 203 -12.38 4.16 12.83
C ALA A 203 -13.28 4.09 14.07
N THR A 204 -13.76 2.90 14.43
CA THR A 204 -14.57 2.68 15.64
C THR A 204 -13.82 3.11 16.90
N SER A 205 -12.55 2.71 17.03
CA SER A 205 -11.72 3.09 18.19
C SER A 205 -11.50 4.60 18.29
N LEU A 206 -11.37 5.29 17.15
CA LEU A 206 -11.21 6.73 17.07
C LEU A 206 -12.49 7.47 17.45
N ASP A 207 -13.64 7.01 16.99
CA ASP A 207 -14.93 7.62 17.34
C ASP A 207 -15.19 7.49 18.84
N GLU A 208 -14.99 6.30 19.43
CA GLU A 208 -15.10 6.09 20.89
C GLU A 208 -14.14 6.99 21.68
N MET A 209 -12.88 7.10 21.23
CA MET A 209 -11.88 7.91 21.91
C MET A 209 -12.15 9.42 21.77
N THR A 210 -12.75 9.85 20.66
CA THR A 210 -13.14 11.25 20.43
C THR A 210 -14.32 11.65 21.32
N LEU A 211 -15.32 10.77 21.47
CA LEU A 211 -16.42 10.98 22.42
C LEU A 211 -15.89 11.12 23.85
N LEU A 212 -14.98 10.23 24.26
CA LEU A 212 -14.36 10.34 25.58
C LEU A 212 -13.53 11.62 25.73
N HIS A 213 -12.86 12.08 24.67
CA HIS A 213 -12.17 13.36 24.67
C HIS A 213 -13.12 14.53 24.91
N GLU A 214 -14.25 14.58 24.21
CA GLU A 214 -15.27 15.63 24.40
C GLU A 214 -15.83 15.63 25.82
N ASP A 215 -16.12 14.45 26.39
CA ASP A 215 -16.64 14.34 27.75
C ASP A 215 -15.61 14.81 28.79
N VAL A 216 -14.34 14.42 28.65
CA VAL A 216 -13.27 14.83 29.55
C VAL A 216 -12.95 16.32 29.41
N SER A 217 -12.97 16.88 28.20
CA SER A 217 -12.83 18.32 27.98
C SER A 217 -13.96 19.09 28.66
N ARG A 218 -15.22 18.64 28.53
CA ARG A 218 -16.38 19.27 29.16
C ARG A 218 -16.29 19.26 30.69
N LEU A 219 -15.76 18.18 31.28
CA LEU A 219 -15.51 18.11 32.72
C LEU A 219 -14.52 19.19 33.19
N LEU A 220 -13.49 19.51 32.39
CA LEU A 220 -12.54 20.59 32.71
C LEU A 220 -13.15 21.98 32.54
N GLU A 221 -13.86 22.21 31.43
CA GLU A 221 -14.48 23.51 31.14
C GLU A 221 -15.48 23.91 32.23
N THR A 222 -16.30 22.95 32.69
CA THR A 222 -17.25 23.18 33.79
C THR A 222 -16.55 23.63 35.08
N GLN A 223 -15.34 23.12 35.36
CA GLN A 223 -14.56 23.53 36.53
C GLN A 223 -13.97 24.94 36.38
N GLU A 224 -13.48 25.29 35.19
CA GLU A 224 -12.99 26.65 34.94
C GLU A 224 -14.10 27.71 35.11
N GLU A 225 -15.31 27.41 34.67
CA GLU A 225 -16.47 28.30 34.81
C GLU A 225 -16.89 28.45 36.29
N MET A 226 -16.86 27.37 37.06
CA MET A 226 -17.12 27.42 38.51
C MET A 226 -16.08 28.30 39.24
N ILE A 227 -14.79 28.13 38.95
CA ILE A 227 -13.71 28.93 39.56
C ILE A 227 -13.85 30.42 39.19
N LYS A 228 -14.22 30.75 37.94
CA LYS A 228 -14.42 32.14 37.49
C LYS A 228 -15.66 32.78 38.13
N SER A 229 -16.72 32.01 38.37
CA SER A 229 -17.93 32.50 39.04
C SER A 229 -17.68 32.79 40.53
N ASP A 230 -17.00 31.90 41.26
CA ASP A 230 -16.65 32.11 42.68
C ASP A 230 -15.71 33.31 42.88
N GLY A 231 -14.83 33.58 41.92
CA GLY A 231 -13.93 34.74 41.97
C GLY A 231 -14.63 36.10 41.80
N ASN A 232 -15.82 36.14 41.19
CA ASN A 232 -16.55 37.37 40.94
C ASN A 232 -17.48 37.77 42.10
N ASP A 233 -17.81 36.84 43.00
CA ASP A 233 -18.67 37.09 44.18
C ASP A 233 -17.92 37.73 45.37
N ILE A 234 -16.62 38.00 45.25
CA ILE A 234 -15.81 38.64 46.31
C ILE A 234 -15.80 40.18 46.21
N VAL A 235 -16.37 40.78 45.15
CA VAL A 235 -16.45 42.24 45.02
C VAL A 235 -17.88 42.72 45.30
N PHE A 236 -18.25 42.81 46.57
CA PHE A 236 -18.99 43.93 47.21
C PHE A 236 -19.59 43.47 48.55
N ARG A 237 -18.85 43.70 49.65
CA ARG A 237 -19.48 44.02 50.94
C ARG A 237 -18.53 44.79 51.87
N CYS A 238 -18.85 46.08 51.99
CA CYS A 238 -18.54 47.07 53.03
C CYS A 238 -17.10 47.21 53.53
#